data_AF-A0A1B7MWW5-F1
#
_entry.id   AF-A0A1B7MWW5-F1
#
_cell.length_a   1.000
_cell.length_b   1.000
_cell.length_c   1.000
_cell.angle_alpha   90.00
_cell.angle_beta   90.00
_cell.angle_gamma   90.00
#
_symmetry.space_group_name_H-M   'P 1'
#
loop_
_entity.id
_entity.type
_entity.pdbx_description
1 polymer ?
#
loop_
_entity_poly.entity_id
_entity_poly.type
_entity_poly.pdbx_seq_one_letter_code
_entity_poly.pdbx_strand_id
1 'polypeptide(L)'
;MHPQELTPLGPFTCLREHVDQTIHCYLRLIESSQWGVDDPASSCLIYRSLLDVYPCIVGVDATDSDIFCLRHQNDKGDHILVNEELDIMSIIDWNGQKLFRNHSHLPFLLCYCHSHLTKAITS
;
A
#
# COMPACT_ATOMS: atom_id res chain seq x y z
N MET A 1 -5.92 19.83 -14.42
CA MET A 1 -4.90 18.89 -13.90
C MET A 1 -5.45 17.50 -14.14
N HIS A 2 -4.92 16.76 -15.11
CA HIS A 2 -5.42 15.41 -15.43
C HIS A 2 -5.05 14.48 -14.26
N PRO A 3 -5.96 13.60 -13.78
CA PRO A 3 -5.57 12.56 -12.86
C PRO A 3 -4.63 11.63 -13.63
N GLN A 4 -3.33 11.69 -13.33
CA GLN A 4 -2.38 10.77 -13.94
C GLN A 4 -2.65 9.39 -13.36
N GLU A 5 -3.14 8.50 -14.22
CA GLU A 5 -3.19 7.07 -13.94
C GLU A 5 -1.81 6.61 -13.47
N LEU A 6 -1.76 6.05 -12.25
CA LEU A 6 -0.57 5.36 -11.77
C LEU A 6 -0.22 4.30 -12.81
N THR A 7 0.86 4.52 -13.55
CA THR A 7 1.33 3.54 -14.53
C THR A 7 1.49 2.21 -13.81
N PRO A 8 0.91 1.11 -14.33
CA PRO A 8 1.01 -0.17 -13.67
C PRO A 8 2.50 -0.52 -13.53
N LEU A 9 2.98 -0.60 -12.29
CA LEU A 9 4.41 -0.79 -11.99
C LEU A 9 4.89 -2.23 -12.27
N GLY A 10 3.96 -3.16 -12.47
CA GLY A 10 4.23 -4.59 -12.68
C GLY A 10 3.92 -5.06 -14.11
N PRO A 11 3.91 -6.39 -14.34
CA PRO A 11 3.92 -7.46 -13.33
C PRO A 11 5.29 -7.65 -12.66
N PHE A 12 5.28 -8.08 -11.40
CA PHE A 12 6.49 -8.37 -10.61
C PHE A 12 6.66 -9.87 -10.40
N THR A 13 7.90 -10.33 -10.33
CA THR A 13 8.21 -11.77 -10.17
C THR A 13 8.23 -12.20 -8.71
N CYS A 14 8.50 -11.26 -7.79
CA CYS A 14 8.50 -11.52 -6.36
C CYS A 14 7.98 -10.32 -5.55
N LEU A 15 7.59 -10.58 -4.30
CA LEU A 15 7.10 -9.57 -3.37
C LEU A 15 8.14 -8.49 -3.09
N ARG A 16 9.43 -8.87 -2.98
CA ARG A 16 10.52 -7.93 -2.72
C ARG A 16 10.58 -6.87 -3.81
N GLU A 17 10.61 -7.31 -5.07
CA GLU A 17 10.61 -6.43 -6.25
C GLU A 17 9.38 -5.51 -6.26
N HIS A 18 8.20 -6.06 -5.96
CA HIS A 18 6.97 -5.27 -5.85
C HIS A 18 7.06 -4.16 -4.79
N VAL A 19 7.50 -4.50 -3.57
CA VAL A 19 7.59 -3.56 -2.45
C VAL A 19 8.63 -2.49 -2.74
N ASP A 20 9.82 -2.88 -3.21
CA ASP A 20 10.92 -1.99 -3.55
C ASP A 20 10.50 -0.96 -4.61
N GLN A 21 9.93 -1.43 -5.73
CA GLN A 21 9.46 -0.56 -6.81
C GLN A 21 8.28 0.32 -6.40
N THR A 22 7.40 -0.16 -5.51
CA THR A 22 6.29 0.63 -4.98
C THR A 22 6.81 1.78 -4.10
N ILE A 23 7.74 1.51 -3.18
CA ILE A 23 8.33 2.55 -2.32
C ILE A 23 9.10 3.58 -3.16
N HIS A 24 9.90 3.13 -4.12
CA HIS A 24 10.59 4.02 -5.04
C HIS A 24 9.65 4.87 -5.91
N CYS A 25 8.51 4.32 -6.34
CA CYS A 25 7.50 5.09 -7.04
C CYS A 25 6.95 6.23 -6.17
N TYR A 26 6.62 5.94 -4.91
CA TYR A 26 6.14 6.94 -3.96
C TYR A 26 7.16 8.03 -3.67
N LEU A 27 8.43 7.67 -3.46
CA LEU A 27 9.52 8.64 -3.32
C LEU A 27 9.62 9.57 -4.53
N ARG A 28 9.59 9.03 -5.75
CA ARG A 28 9.62 9.85 -6.98
C ARG A 28 8.42 10.79 -7.08
N LEU A 29 7.22 10.34 -6.70
CA LEU A 29 6.02 11.17 -6.74
C LEU A 29 6.09 12.33 -5.74
N ILE A 30 6.65 12.10 -4.55
CA ILE A 30 6.88 13.15 -3.54
C ILE A 30 7.96 14.13 -4.02
N GLU A 31 9.13 13.61 -4.45
CA GLU A 31 10.26 14.44 -4.89
C GLU A 31 9.91 15.29 -6.12
N SER A 32 9.05 14.79 -7.01
CA SER A 32 8.54 15.53 -8.16
C SER A 32 7.36 16.47 -7.84
N SER A 33 6.94 16.56 -6.57
CA SER A 33 5.75 17.32 -6.14
C SER A 33 4.45 16.93 -6.86
N GLN A 34 4.43 15.75 -7.49
CA GLN A 34 3.24 15.20 -8.15
C GLN A 34 2.27 14.62 -7.12
N TRP A 35 2.76 14.34 -5.92
CA TRP A 35 1.95 14.05 -4.76
C TRP A 35 1.93 15.26 -3.83
N GLY A 36 0.76 15.86 -3.63
CA GLY A 36 0.57 17.03 -2.77
C GLY A 36 0.63 16.69 -1.29
N VAL A 37 1.80 16.27 -0.77
CA VAL A 37 2.06 16.09 0.66
C VAL A 37 2.49 17.41 1.31
N ASP A 38 1.95 17.73 2.49
CA ASP A 38 2.25 18.99 3.20
C ASP A 38 3.67 19.04 3.75
N ASP A 39 4.20 17.88 4.14
CA ASP A 39 5.59 17.72 4.58
C ASP A 39 6.30 16.65 3.72
N PRO A 40 6.84 17.03 2.56
CA PRO A 40 7.59 16.13 1.69
C PRO A 40 8.82 15.54 2.38
N ALA A 41 9.45 16.26 3.31
CA ALA A 41 10.67 15.81 3.97
C ALA A 41 10.37 14.64 4.92
N SER A 42 9.39 14.79 5.81
CA SER A 42 8.98 13.71 6.70
C SER A 42 8.39 12.52 5.94
N SER A 43 7.62 12.79 4.88
CA SER A 43 7.07 11.74 4.01
C SER A 43 8.18 10.91 3.36
N CYS A 44 9.21 11.57 2.81
CA CYS A 44 10.38 10.89 2.25
C CYS A 44 11.16 10.11 3.31
N LEU A 45 11.29 10.63 4.53
CA LEU A 45 11.96 9.91 5.62
C LEU A 45 11.22 8.62 5.97
N ILE A 46 9.89 8.65 6.07
CA ILE A 46 9.08 7.45 6.34
C ILE A 46 9.31 6.38 5.26
N TYR A 47 9.23 6.76 3.99
CA TYR A 47 9.44 5.82 2.88
C TYR A 47 10.88 5.29 2.80
N ARG A 48 11.88 6.13 3.11
CA ARG A 48 13.28 5.70 3.18
C ARG A 48 13.52 4.75 4.35
N SER A 49 13.02 5.05 5.55
CA SER A 49 13.08 4.14 6.69
C SER A 49 12.36 2.82 6.42
N LEU A 50 11.29 2.84 5.63
CA LEU A 50 10.63 1.61 5.21
C LEU A 50 11.55 0.74 4.33
N LEU A 51 12.40 1.31 3.47
CA LEU A 51 13.41 0.56 2.71
C LEU A 51 14.41 -0.17 3.62
N ASP A 52 14.70 0.39 4.78
CA ASP A 52 15.62 -0.23 5.76
C ASP A 52 14.96 -1.36 6.55
N VAL A 53 13.66 -1.21 6.88
CA VAL A 53 12.94 -2.13 7.78
C VAL A 53 12.24 -3.27 7.04
N TYR A 54 11.75 -3.03 5.81
CA TYR A 54 10.96 -4.02 5.08
C TYR A 54 11.68 -5.36 4.82
N PRO A 55 13.02 -5.44 4.60
CA PRO A 55 13.68 -6.73 4.36
C PRO A 55 13.56 -7.68 5.56
N CYS A 56 13.55 -7.12 6.79
CA CYS A 56 13.34 -7.88 8.02
C CYS A 56 11.91 -8.40 8.15
N ILE A 57 10.94 -7.73 7.52
CA ILE A 57 9.53 -8.13 7.51
C ILE A 57 9.29 -9.16 6.40
N VAL A 58 9.80 -8.93 5.18
CA VAL A 58 9.69 -9.84 4.03
C VAL A 58 10.34 -11.20 4.32
N GLY A 59 11.47 -11.22 5.01
CA GLY A 59 12.24 -12.44 5.28
C GLY A 59 11.54 -13.46 6.19
N VAL A 60 10.49 -13.05 6.92
CA VAL A 60 9.75 -13.92 7.85
C VAL A 60 8.68 -14.75 7.12
N ASP A 61 8.17 -14.28 5.98
CA ASP A 61 7.01 -14.86 5.29
C ASP A 61 7.38 -15.80 4.13
N ALA A 62 8.66 -16.21 4.02
CA ALA A 62 9.19 -17.07 2.96
C ALA A 62 8.81 -18.56 3.11
N THR A 63 7.66 -18.88 3.72
CA THR A 63 7.08 -20.21 3.58
C THR A 63 6.26 -20.25 2.29
N ASP A 64 6.88 -20.84 1.28
CA ASP A 64 6.40 -21.09 -0.08
C ASP A 64 4.97 -21.63 -0.15
N SER A 65 4.00 -20.74 -0.28
CA SER A 65 2.85 -21.05 -1.13
C SER A 65 2.91 -20.12 -2.33
N ASP A 66 3.08 -20.69 -3.53
CA ASP A 66 2.99 -20.01 -4.83
C ASP A 66 1.57 -19.49 -5.15
N ILE A 67 0.74 -19.33 -4.12
CA ILE A 67 -0.65 -18.94 -4.24
C ILE A 67 -0.70 -17.41 -4.17
N PHE A 68 -1.06 -16.82 -5.31
CA PHE A 68 -1.47 -15.43 -5.38
C PHE A 68 -2.92 -15.31 -4.89
N CYS A 69 -3.15 -14.40 -3.96
CA CYS A 69 -4.49 -14.06 -3.49
C CYS A 69 -4.82 -12.64 -3.93
N LEU A 70 -6.06 -12.44 -4.40
CA LEU A 70 -6.61 -11.09 -4.56
C LEU A 70 -6.86 -10.53 -3.17
N ARG A 71 -6.27 -9.37 -2.85
CA ARG A 71 -6.54 -8.69 -1.57
C ARG A 71 -7.03 -7.28 -1.79
N HIS A 72 -7.85 -6.85 -0.83
CA HIS A 72 -8.25 -5.45 -0.70
C HIS A 72 -7.02 -4.61 -0.38
N GLN A 73 -6.79 -3.52 -1.12
CA GLN A 73 -5.61 -2.67 -0.92
C GLN A 73 -5.74 -1.81 0.35
N ASN A 74 -6.98 -1.51 0.77
CA ASN A 74 -7.29 -0.67 1.92
C ASN A 74 -7.84 -1.52 3.07
N ASP A 75 -7.01 -2.04 3.98
CA ASP A 75 -7.45 -2.95 5.05
C ASP A 75 -7.69 -2.23 6.39
N LYS A 76 -8.37 -1.08 6.36
CA LYS A 76 -8.66 -0.26 7.57
C LYS A 76 -9.99 -0.57 8.23
N GLY A 77 -10.75 -1.51 7.68
CA GLY A 77 -12.11 -1.85 8.12
C GLY A 77 -13.20 -0.83 7.80
N ASP A 78 -12.85 0.40 7.39
CA ASP A 78 -13.80 1.46 6.98
C ASP A 78 -14.59 1.16 5.70
N HIS A 79 -14.21 0.10 5.00
CA HIS A 79 -14.80 -0.40 3.77
C HIS A 79 -15.68 -1.65 4.00
N ILE A 80 -15.93 -2.03 5.27
CA ILE A 80 -16.83 -3.12 5.65
C ILE A 80 -18.21 -2.51 5.97
N LEU A 81 -19.23 -2.91 5.23
CA LEU A 81 -20.62 -2.55 5.50
C LEU A 81 -21.23 -3.56 6.46
N VAL A 82 -21.89 -3.06 7.51
CA VAL A 82 -22.60 -3.89 8.49
C VAL A 82 -24.08 -3.50 8.57
N ASN A 83 -24.94 -4.42 9.01
CA ASN A 83 -26.34 -4.11 9.34
C ASN A 83 -26.44 -3.52 10.76
N GLU A 84 -27.68 -3.29 11.23
CA GLU A 84 -27.95 -2.73 12.57
C GLU A 84 -27.52 -3.68 13.70
N GLU A 85 -27.49 -4.98 13.43
CA GLU A 85 -27.04 -6.03 14.34
C GLU A 85 -25.52 -6.28 14.30
N LEU A 86 -24.77 -5.50 13.52
CA LEU A 86 -23.31 -5.61 13.29
C LEU A 86 -22.86 -6.86 12.50
N ASP A 87 -23.76 -7.53 11.80
CA ASP A 87 -23.41 -8.56 10.82
C ASP A 87 -22.77 -7.93 9.57
N ILE A 88 -21.73 -8.56 9.05
CA ILE A 88 -21.05 -8.13 7.82
C ILE A 88 -21.97 -8.37 6.62
N MET A 89 -22.35 -7.30 5.95
CA MET A 89 -23.24 -7.31 4.79
C MET A 89 -22.47 -7.29 3.47
N SER A 90 -21.40 -6.49 3.39
CA SER A 90 -20.57 -6.42 2.19
C SER A 90 -19.19 -5.80 2.47
N ILE A 91 -18.28 -6.01 1.53
CA ILE A 91 -17.01 -5.29 1.43
C ILE A 91 -17.15 -4.37 0.22
N ILE A 92 -16.88 -3.08 0.39
CA ILE A 92 -16.98 -2.05 -0.66
C ILE A 92 -15.59 -1.43 -0.93
N ASP A 93 -15.51 -0.44 -1.81
CA ASP A 93 -14.25 0.26 -2.16
C ASP A 93 -13.16 -0.65 -2.75
N TRP A 94 -13.57 -1.64 -3.55
CA TRP A 94 -12.65 -2.57 -4.19
C TRP A 94 -11.68 -1.90 -5.19
N ASN A 95 -11.82 -0.63 -5.54
CA ASN A 95 -10.96 -0.03 -6.57
C ASN A 95 -9.47 -0.10 -6.18
N GLY A 96 -8.63 -0.62 -7.09
CA GLY A 96 -7.19 -0.77 -6.84
C GLY A 96 -6.75 -2.08 -6.20
N GLN A 97 -7.57 -3.14 -6.21
CA GLN A 97 -7.14 -4.49 -5.79
C GLN A 97 -5.79 -4.87 -6.41
N LYS A 98 -4.94 -5.55 -5.63
CA LYS A 98 -3.69 -6.11 -6.12
C LYS A 98 -3.59 -7.58 -5.75
N LEU A 99 -2.94 -8.35 -6.61
CA LEU A 99 -2.57 -9.73 -6.32
C LEU A 99 -1.33 -9.72 -5.43
N PHE A 100 -1.41 -10.38 -4.28
CA PHE A 100 -0.30 -10.52 -3.35
C PHE A 100 -0.05 -12.01 -3.03
N ARG A 101 1.20 -12.36 -2.72
CA ARG A 101 1.51 -13.69 -2.18
C ARG A 101 0.99 -13.81 -0.75
N ASN A 102 0.55 -15.02 -0.39
CA ASN A 102 -0.44 -15.28 0.67
C ASN A 102 -0.05 -14.90 2.11
N HIS A 103 1.19 -14.49 2.37
CA HIS A 103 1.67 -14.24 3.75
C HIS A 103 2.24 -12.85 4.03
N SER A 104 2.26 -11.94 3.06
CA SER A 104 2.88 -10.64 3.30
C SER A 104 2.02 -9.72 4.17
N HIS A 105 2.49 -9.35 5.37
CA HIS A 105 1.94 -8.23 6.16
C HIS A 105 2.33 -6.84 5.58
N LEU A 106 3.18 -6.80 4.57
CA LEU A 106 3.73 -5.58 3.97
C LEU A 106 2.74 -4.70 3.20
N PRO A 107 1.73 -5.24 2.48
CA PRO A 107 0.69 -4.43 1.87
C PRO A 107 -0.07 -3.59 2.90
N PHE A 108 -0.24 -4.13 4.13
CA PHE A 108 -0.85 -3.41 5.24
C PHE A 108 0.01 -2.21 5.67
N LEU A 109 1.32 -2.42 5.86
CA LEU A 109 2.24 -1.35 6.26
C LEU A 109 2.35 -0.25 5.20
N LEU A 110 2.42 -0.63 3.91
CA LEU A 110 2.40 0.31 2.79
C LEU A 110 1.09 1.10 2.73
N CYS A 111 -0.05 0.45 2.93
CA CYS A 111 -1.35 1.11 2.98
C CYS A 111 -1.48 2.05 4.19
N TYR A 112 -1.01 1.63 5.36
CA TYR A 112 -0.99 2.44 6.57
C TYR A 112 -0.15 3.72 6.38
N CYS A 113 1.08 3.58 5.90
CA CYS A 113 1.94 4.73 5.57
C CYS A 113 1.27 5.64 4.54
N HIS A 114 0.76 5.09 3.44
CA HIS A 114 0.07 5.86 2.40
C HIS A 114 -1.11 6.68 2.95
N SER A 115 -1.85 6.09 3.88
CA SER A 115 -3.11 6.65 4.39
C SER A 115 -2.92 7.68 5.50
N HIS A 116 -1.91 7.51 6.34
CA HIS A 116 -1.55 8.53 7.33
C HIS A 116 -0.88 9.73 6.67
N LEU A 117 -0.13 9.52 5.59
CA LEU A 117 0.44 10.61 4.80
C LEU A 117 -0.64 11.36 4.00
N THR A 118 -1.68 10.68 3.51
CA THR A 118 -2.78 11.36 2.80
C THR A 118 -3.80 12.04 3.71
N LYS A 119 -4.01 11.56 4.94
CA LYS A 119 -4.87 12.24 5.92
C LYS A 119 -4.27 13.54 6.48
N ALA A 120 -2.95 13.71 6.42
CA ALA A 120 -2.32 14.99 6.74
C ALA A 120 -2.72 16.12 5.76
N ILE A 121 -3.04 15.76 4.51
CA ILE A 121 -3.34 16.65 3.37
C ILE A 121 -4.73 17.30 3.46
N THR A 122 -5.63 16.82 4.33
CA THR A 122 -7.02 17.32 4.40
C THR A 122 -7.42 17.87 5.77
N SER A 123 -6.46 18.28 6.61
CA SER A 123 -6.71 18.89 7.93
C SER A 123 -6.22 20.34 7.98
#